data_AF-A0A9D0I9C8-F1
#
_entry.id   AF-A0A9D0I9C8-F1
#
_cell.length_a   1.000
_cell.length_b   1.000
_cell.length_c   1.000
_cell.angle_alpha   90.00
_cell.angle_beta   90.00
_cell.angle_gamma   90.00
#
_symmetry.space_group_name_H-M   'P 1'
#
loop_
_entity.id
_entity.type
_entity.pdbx_description
1 polymer ?
#
loop_
_entity_poly.entity_id
_entity_poly.type
_entity_poly.pdbx_seq_one_letter_code
_entity_poly.pdbx_strand_id
1 'polypeptide(L)' 'MTPSDGDLAALAVTLRLAATTSLILLLLGTPLAWWLARSRWRFRFLVEAVVALPLVLPPTVLGFYLLVTLGPNGPVGGL' A
#
# COMPACT_ATOMS: atom_id res chain seq x y z
N MET A 1 -15.60 -15.75 -26.77
CA MET A 1 -15.91 -15.00 -25.54
C MET A 1 -15.43 -13.58 -25.76
N THR A 2 -16.30 -12.68 -26.22
CA THR A 2 -16.00 -11.25 -26.31
C THR A 2 -16.06 -10.67 -24.89
N PRO A 3 -15.09 -9.85 -24.46
CA PRO A 3 -15.17 -9.20 -23.16
C PRO A 3 -16.46 -8.40 -23.05
N SER A 4 -17.13 -8.49 -21.91
CA SER A 4 -18.31 -7.69 -21.60
C SER A 4 -17.90 -6.25 -21.30
N ASP A 5 -18.83 -5.31 -21.40
CA ASP A 5 -18.57 -3.90 -21.04
C ASP A 5 -18.09 -3.76 -19.58
N GLY A 6 -18.55 -4.67 -18.70
CA GLY A 6 -18.09 -4.75 -17.31
C GLY A 6 -16.63 -5.18 -17.17
N ASP A 7 -16.16 -6.09 -18.01
CA ASP A 7 -14.76 -6.55 -18.00
C ASP A 7 -13.82 -5.42 -18.43
N LEU A 8 -14.22 -4.64 -19.44
CA LEU A 8 -13.47 -3.48 -19.90
C LEU A 8 -13.40 -2.38 -18.83
N ALA A 9 -14.50 -2.14 -18.10
CA ALA A 9 -14.52 -1.20 -16.98
C ALA A 9 -13.62 -1.66 -15.83
N ALA A 10 -13.67 -2.93 -15.45
CA ALA A 10 -12.82 -3.49 -14.40
C ALA A 10 -11.32 -3.39 -14.75
N LEU A 11 -10.96 -3.67 -16.01
CA LEU A 11 -9.60 -3.50 -16.52
C LEU A 11 -9.14 -2.04 -16.45
N ALA A 12 -9.98 -1.10 -16.87
CA ALA A 12 -9.67 0.33 -16.83
C ALA A 12 -9.44 0.83 -15.39
N VAL A 13 -10.28 0.42 -14.44
CA VAL A 13 -10.13 0.79 -13.02
C VAL A 13 -8.85 0.18 -12.44
N THR A 14 -8.57 -1.09 -12.72
CA THR A 14 -7.36 -1.77 -12.24
C THR A 14 -6.10 -1.11 -12.78
N LEU A 15 -6.07 -0.76 -14.07
CA LEU A 15 -4.96 -0.03 -14.70
C LEU A 15 -4.76 1.33 -14.04
N ARG A 16 -5.82 2.09 -13.83
CA ARG A 16 -5.74 3.40 -13.17
C ARG A 16 -5.23 3.28 -11.73
N LEU A 17 -5.72 2.30 -10.97
CA LEU A 17 -5.30 2.04 -9.60
C LEU A 17 -3.83 1.64 -9.55
N ALA A 18 -3.40 0.70 -10.39
CA ALA A 18 -2.02 0.25 -10.46
C ALA A 18 -1.06 1.38 -10.85
N ALA A 19 -1.41 2.17 -11.88
CA ALA A 19 -0.60 3.29 -12.33
C ALA A 19 -0.46 4.36 -11.24
N THR A 20 -1.58 4.75 -10.61
CA THR A 20 -1.58 5.77 -9.53
C THR A 20 -0.77 5.28 -8.33
N THR A 21 -1.00 4.04 -7.89
CA THR A 21 -0.29 3.45 -6.74
C THR A 21 1.21 3.33 -7.03
N SER A 22 1.58 2.88 -8.23
CA SER A 22 2.99 2.76 -8.64
C SER A 22 3.69 4.11 -8.67
N LEU A 23 3.03 5.15 -9.20
CA LEU A 23 3.58 6.50 -9.21
C LEU A 23 3.82 7.04 -7.80
N ILE A 24 2.86 6.84 -6.88
CA ILE A 24 3.02 7.22 -5.47
C ILE A 24 4.19 6.45 -4.83
N LEU A 25 4.27 5.13 -5.06
CA LEU A 25 5.36 4.30 -4.53
C LEU A 25 6.72 4.68 -5.11
N LEU A 26 6.81 5.08 -6.37
CA LEU A 26 8.06 5.58 -6.96
C LEU A 26 8.46 6.92 -6.33
N LEU A 27 7.51 7.85 -6.19
CA LEU A 27 7.80 9.17 -5.65
C LEU A 27 8.15 9.15 -4.16
N LEU A 28 7.56 8.25 -3.36
CA LEU A 28 7.79 8.18 -1.91
C LEU A 28 8.72 7.05 -1.50
N GLY A 29 8.54 5.86 -2.09
CA GLY A 29 9.30 4.66 -1.76
C GLY A 29 10.75 4.71 -2.25
N THR A 30 11.02 5.23 -3.45
CA THR A 30 12.40 5.35 -3.96
C THR A 30 13.28 6.28 -3.11
N PRO A 31 12.87 7.51 -2.75
CA PRO A 31 13.70 8.34 -1.85
C PRO A 31 13.81 7.75 -0.44
N LEU A 32 12.75 7.11 0.08
CA LEU A 32 12.81 6.42 1.36
C LEU A 32 13.83 5.27 1.35
N ALA A 33 13.81 4.44 0.30
CA ALA A 33 14.76 3.34 0.12
C ALA A 33 16.20 3.85 -0.01
N TRP A 34 16.41 4.92 -0.77
CA TRP A 34 17.72 5.56 -0.90
C TRP A 34 18.23 6.10 0.44
N TRP A 35 17.36 6.75 1.21
CA TRP A 35 17.70 7.27 2.53
C TRP A 35 18.05 6.14 3.51
N LEU A 36 17.25 5.06 3.55
CA LEU A 36 17.53 3.89 4.38
C LEU A 36 18.86 3.23 4.02
N ALA A 37 19.15 3.07 2.73
CA ALA A 37 20.40 2.46 2.27
C ALA A 37 21.65 3.26 2.65
N ARG A 38 21.54 4.59 2.75
CA ARG A 38 22.69 5.48 2.98
C ARG A 38 22.80 6.01 4.42
N SER A 39 21.73 5.93 5.19
CA SER A 39 21.67 6.49 6.54
C SER A 39 22.35 5.59 7.59
N ARG A 40 23.10 6.21 8.50
CA ARG A 40 23.69 5.57 9.69
C ARG A 40 22.85 5.77 10.96
N TRP A 41 21.60 6.20 10.82
CA TRP A 41 20.72 6.49 11.95
C TRP A 41 20.44 5.23 12.79
N ARG A 42 20.57 5.36 14.12
CA ARG A 42 20.43 4.23 15.06
C ARG A 42 19.02 3.62 15.09
N PHE A 43 17.99 4.36 14.68
CA PHE A 43 16.59 3.91 14.62
C PHE A 43 16.13 3.48 13.21
N ARG A 44 17.03 3.38 12.23
CA ARG A 44 16.67 2.94 10.86
C ARG A 44 16.00 1.57 10.84
N PHE A 45 16.39 0.67 11.76
CA PHE A 45 15.84 -0.68 11.86
C PHE A 45 14.34 -0.68 12.10
N LEU A 46 13.82 0.35 12.80
CA LEU A 46 12.40 0.47 13.10
C LEU A 46 11.63 0.85 11.84
N VAL A 47 12.17 1.76 11.03
CA VAL A 47 11.58 2.14 9.75
C VAL A 47 11.65 0.98 8.75
N GLU A 48 12.78 0.27 8.67
CA GLU A 48 12.90 -0.96 7.86
C GLU A 48 11.86 -2.01 8.27
N ALA A 49 11.66 -2.22 9.58
CA ALA A 49 10.66 -3.15 10.08
C ALA A 49 9.24 -2.73 9.67
N VAL A 50 8.88 -1.45 9.77
CA VAL A 50 7.57 -0.95 9.34
C VAL A 50 7.36 -1.10 7.84
N VAL A 51 8.38 -0.82 7.02
CA VAL A 51 8.31 -0.98 5.55
C VAL A 51 8.21 -2.45 5.16
N ALA A 52 8.88 -3.35 5.88
CA ALA A 52 8.85 -4.79 5.64
C ALA A 52 7.60 -5.49 6.22
N LEU A 53 6.94 -4.87 7.21
CA LEU A 53 5.79 -5.44 7.91
C LEU A 53 4.68 -5.96 6.97
N PRO A 54 4.22 -5.21 5.94
CA PRO A 54 3.16 -5.68 5.05
C PRO A 54 3.58 -6.90 4.23
N LEU A 55 4.88 -7.10 4.02
CA LEU A 55 5.43 -8.26 3.31
C LEU A 55 5.42 -9.54 4.15
N VAL A 56 5.61 -9.40 5.47
CA VAL A 56 5.64 -10.52 6.42
C VAL A 56 4.24 -10.89 6.89
N LEU A 57 3.32 -9.92 6.92
CA LEU A 57 1.94 -10.15 7.32
C LEU A 57 1.15 -10.87 6.21
N PRO A 58 0.29 -11.84 6.55
CA PRO A 58 -0.65 -12.42 5.59
C PRO A 58 -1.60 -11.34 5.04
N PRO A 59 -2.01 -11.43 3.77
CA PRO A 59 -2.91 -10.45 3.17
C PRO A 59 -4.27 -10.36 3.88
N THR A 60 -4.73 -11.46 4.49
CA THR A 60 -5.97 -11.50 5.29
C THR A 60 -5.87 -10.66 6.56
N VAL A 61 -4.73 -10.67 7.25
CA VAL A 61 -4.50 -9.87 8.45
C VAL A 61 -4.37 -8.39 8.09
N LEU A 62 -3.73 -8.09 6.96
CA LEU A 62 -3.69 -6.74 6.41
C LEU A 62 -5.11 -6.22 6.15
N GLY A 63 -5.98 -7.05 5.54
CA GLY A 63 -7.40 -6.74 5.34
C GLY A 63 -8.15 -6.48 6.64
N PHE A 64 -7.92 -7.30 7.68
CA PHE A 64 -8.52 -7.07 9.01
C PHE A 64 -8.10 -5.73 9.61
N TYR A 65 -6.82 -5.36 9.56
CA TYR A 65 -6.36 -4.06 10.05
C TYR A 65 -6.95 -2.89 9.27
N LEU A 66 -7.07 -3.01 7.94
CA LEU A 66 -7.75 -2.01 7.13
C LEU A 66 -9.22 -1.88 7.52
N LEU A 67 -9.94 -2.98 7.76
CA LEU A 67 -11.33 -2.94 8.24
C LEU A 67 -11.48 -2.28 9.61
N VAL A 68 -10.60 -2.59 10.57
CA VAL A 68 -10.65 -2.00 11.91
C VAL A 68 -10.33 -0.50 11.87
N THR A 69 -9.42 -0.08 10.97
CA THR A 69 -8.99 1.33 10.87
C THR A 69 -9.95 2.19 10.06
N LEU A 70 -10.39 1.69 8.90
CA LEU A 70 -11.28 2.38 7.95
C LEU A 70 -12.77 2.11 8.22
N GLY A 71 -13.11 1.18 9.12
CA GLY A 71 -14.48 0.89 9.49
C GLY A 71 -15.17 2.07 10.18
N PRO A 72 -16.51 2.08 10.29
CA PRO A 72 -17.27 3.23 10.81
C PRO A 72 -16.90 3.65 12.23
N ASN A 73 -16.49 2.69 13.06
CA ASN A 73 -16.03 2.92 14.44
C ASN A 73 -14.49 2.98 14.54
N GLY A 74 -13.80 2.98 13.39
CA GLY A 74 -12.36 3.00 13.29
C GLY A 74 -11.79 4.42 13.36
N PRO A 75 -10.52 4.59 13.74
CA PRO A 75 -9.87 5.90 13.87
C PRO A 75 -9.84 6.74 12.60
N VAL A 76 -10.04 6.16 11.41
CA VAL A 76 -10.13 6.89 10.13
C VAL A 76 -11.58 6.98 9.64
N GLY A 77 -12.37 5.91 9.81
CA GLY A 77 -13.76 5.89 9.33
C GLY A 77 -14.77 6.58 10.24
N GLY A 78 -14.40 6.87 11.49
CA GLY A 78 -15.19 7.68 12.43
C GLY A 78 -14.80 9.16 12.49
N LEU A 79 -13.84 9.60 11.66
CA LEU A 79 -13.49 11.02 11.46
C LEU A 79 -14.46 11.72 10.50
#